data_AF-A0A949I0T6-F1
#
_entry.id   AF-A0A949I0T6-F1
#
_cell.length_a   1.000
_cell.length_b   1.000
_cell.length_c   1.000
_cell.angle_alpha   90.00
_cell.angle_beta   90.00
_cell.angle_gamma   90.00
#
_symmetry.space_group_name_H-M   'P 1'
#
loop_
_entity.id
_entity.type
_entity.pdbx_description
1 polymer ?
#
loop_
_entity_poly.entity_id
_entity_poly.type
_entity_poly.pdbx_seq_one_letter_code
_entity_poly.pdbx_strand_id
1 'polypeptide(L)' 'MRKENCPMSKEDIVFDLKKGLEAEYRAMALCEKLMPLIYHELDKKDIAGIIADEKEHIEITNKLIEIVNKYYTLQK' A
#
# COMPACT_ATOMS: atom_id res chain seq x y z
N MET A 1 -9.58 22.87 -28.39
CA MET A 1 -10.04 21.63 -27.72
C MET A 1 -8.99 21.20 -26.71
N ARG A 2 -9.20 21.41 -25.40
CA ARG A 2 -8.46 20.67 -24.37
C ARG A 2 -9.32 19.47 -24.02
N LYS A 3 -8.93 18.30 -24.54
CA LYS A 3 -9.49 17.02 -24.13
C LYS A 3 -8.85 16.62 -22.80
N GLU A 4 -9.68 16.03 -21.95
CA GLU A 4 -9.32 15.05 -20.91
C GLU A 4 -8.70 15.60 -19.62
N ASN A 5 -9.54 16.20 -18.77
CA ASN A 5 -9.47 15.89 -17.34
C ASN A 5 -10.73 15.11 -17.02
N CYS A 6 -10.65 13.79 -16.96
CA CYS A 6 -11.58 13.05 -16.13
C CYS A 6 -11.04 13.24 -14.70
N PRO A 7 -11.60 14.13 -13.86
CA PRO A 7 -11.11 14.25 -12.51
C PRO A 7 -11.48 12.93 -11.83
N MET A 8 -10.50 12.06 -11.57
CA MET A 8 -10.71 10.99 -10.60
C MET A 8 -11.25 11.65 -9.33
N SER A 9 -12.40 11.20 -8.84
CA SER A 9 -12.96 11.78 -7.63
C SER A 9 -12.02 11.49 -6.45
N LYS A 10 -12.01 12.36 -5.44
CA LYS A 10 -11.24 12.12 -4.23
C LYS A 10 -11.56 10.74 -3.66
N GLU A 11 -12.85 10.41 -3.69
CA GLU A 11 -13.42 9.16 -3.20
C GLU A 11 -12.86 7.96 -3.96
N ASP A 12 -12.77 8.02 -5.30
CA ASP A 12 -12.19 6.93 -6.12
C ASP A 12 -10.70 6.74 -5.82
N ILE A 13 -9.93 7.82 -5.76
CA ILE A 13 -8.48 7.75 -5.47
C ILE A 13 -8.24 7.15 -4.08
N VAL A 14 -8.97 7.63 -3.06
CA VAL A 14 -8.83 7.12 -1.69
C VAL A 14 -9.30 5.67 -1.60
N PHE A 15 -10.33 5.28 -2.35
CA PHE A 15 -10.82 3.91 -2.39
C PHE A 15 -9.77 2.95 -2.95
N ASP A 16 -9.14 3.29 -4.07
CA ASP A 16 -8.10 2.45 -4.67
C ASP A 16 -6.84 2.39 -3.80
N LEU A 17 -6.43 3.50 -3.18
CA LEU A 17 -5.32 3.50 -2.21
C LEU A 17 -5.62 2.63 -0.98
N LYS A 18 -6.86 2.62 -0.48
CA LYS A 18 -7.26 1.74 0.63
C LYS A 18 -7.24 0.27 0.23
N LYS A 19 -7.66 -0.06 -0.99
CA LYS A 19 -7.54 -1.43 -1.52
C LYS A 19 -6.09 -1.89 -1.61
N GLY A 20 -5.20 -1.02 -2.09
CA GLY A 20 -3.76 -1.25 -2.10
C GLY A 20 -3.24 -1.50 -0.69
N LEU A 21 -3.56 -0.61 0.25
CA LEU A 21 -3.17 -0.73 1.66
C LEU A 21 -3.60 -2.07 2.29
N GLU A 22 -4.85 -2.49 2.04
CA GLU A 22 -5.34 -3.80 2.49
C GLU A 22 -4.58 -4.97 1.86
N ALA A 23 -4.13 -4.85 0.61
CA ALA A 23 -3.32 -5.86 -0.05
C ALA A 23 -1.95 -6.01 0.62
N GLU A 24 -1.27 -4.90 0.93
CA GLU A 24 0.04 -4.92 1.60
C GLU A 24 -0.06 -5.55 3.00
N TYR A 25 -1.10 -5.18 3.78
CA TYR A 25 -1.34 -5.81 5.08
C TYR A 25 -1.58 -7.32 4.97
N ARG A 26 -2.32 -7.78 3.95
CA ARG A 26 -2.57 -9.21 3.72
C ARG A 26 -1.29 -9.95 3.32
N ALA A 27 -0.48 -9.36 2.44
CA ALA A 27 0.81 -9.92 2.02
C ALA A 27 1.76 -10.06 3.22
N MET A 28 1.94 -8.99 3.98
CA MET A 28 2.76 -8.99 5.20
C MET A 28 2.29 -10.05 6.21
N ALA A 29 0.99 -10.11 6.50
CA ALA A 29 0.44 -11.07 7.44
C ALA A 29 0.60 -12.53 6.96
N LEU A 30 0.59 -12.77 5.65
CA LEU A 30 0.86 -14.09 5.09
C LEU A 30 2.33 -14.46 5.24
N CYS A 31 3.25 -13.53 4.96
CA CYS A 31 4.69 -13.74 5.16
C CYS A 31 5.03 -14.04 6.62
N GLU A 32 4.45 -13.31 7.58
CA GLU A 32 4.63 -13.55 9.00
C GLU A 32 4.12 -14.95 9.44
N LYS A 33 3.00 -15.41 8.87
CA LYS A 33 2.48 -16.76 9.10
C LYS A 33 3.32 -17.85 8.45
N LEU A 34 3.97 -17.55 7.32
CA LEU A 34 4.81 -18.49 6.58
C LEU A 34 6.18 -18.66 7.24
N MET A 35 6.75 -17.60 7.82
CA MET A 35 8.07 -17.59 8.46
C MET A 35 8.34 -18.79 9.41
N PRO A 36 7.44 -19.17 10.34
CA PRO A 36 7.68 -20.32 11.22
C PRO A 36 7.57 -21.69 10.53
N LEU A 37 7.01 -21.76 9.32
CA LEU A 37 6.80 -23.00 8.57
C LEU A 37 7.97 -23.33 7.62
N ILE A 38 8.84 -22.35 7.37
CA ILE A 38 9.98 -22.48 6.46
C ILE A 38 11.21 -22.94 7.22
N TYR A 39 11.89 -23.95 6.68
CA TYR A 39 13.09 -24.54 7.30
C TYR A 39 14.40 -24.02 6.72
N HIS A 40 14.38 -23.54 5.48
CA HIS A 40 15.57 -23.09 4.78
C HIS A 40 15.89 -21.64 5.14
N GLU A 41 17.11 -21.39 5.60
CA GLU A 41 17.50 -20.08 6.13
C GLU A 41 17.58 -18.99 5.05
N LEU A 42 17.90 -19.33 3.79
CA LEU A 42 17.85 -18.36 2.70
C LEU A 42 16.40 -17.92 2.43
N ASP A 43 15.47 -18.86 2.40
CA ASP A 43 14.06 -18.57 2.16
C ASP A 43 13.47 -17.71 3.30
N LYS A 44 13.87 -17.96 4.55
CA LYS A 44 13.51 -17.09 5.68
C LYS A 44 14.04 -15.67 5.52
N LYS A 45 15.28 -15.53 5.06
CA LYS A 45 15.89 -14.22 4.80
C LYS A 45 15.13 -13.47 3.70
N ASP A 46 14.75 -14.16 2.63
CA ASP A 46 13.98 -13.59 1.54
C ASP A 46 12.58 -13.16 2.01
N ILE A 47 11.88 -13.99 2.78
CA ILE A 47 10.58 -13.63 3.38
C ILE A 47 10.72 -12.45 4.34
N ALA A 48 11.83 -12.37 5.10
CA ALA A 48 12.07 -11.24 6.00
C ALA A 48 12.29 -9.93 5.22
N GLY A 49 12.95 -10.01 4.06
CA GLY A 49 13.06 -8.91 3.11
C GLY A 49 11.68 -8.45 2.62
N ILE A 50 10.85 -9.39 2.16
CA ILE A 50 9.48 -9.09 1.71
C ILE A 50 8.67 -8.41 2.83
N ILE A 51 8.74 -8.88 4.08
CA ILE A 51 8.06 -8.23 5.21
C ILE A 51 8.52 -6.78 5.41
N ALA A 52 9.82 -6.51 5.20
CA ALA A 52 10.34 -5.15 5.31
C ALA A 52 9.80 -4.25 4.18
N ASP A 53 9.77 -4.76 2.95
CA ASP A 53 9.22 -4.05 1.80
C ASP A 53 7.73 -3.73 2.00
N GLU A 54 6.92 -4.69 2.46
CA GLU A 54 5.49 -4.44 2.69
C GLU A 54 5.23 -3.41 3.79
N LYS A 55 6.10 -3.33 4.81
CA LYS A 55 6.02 -2.27 5.82
C LYS A 55 6.27 -0.90 5.21
N GLU A 56 7.25 -0.79 4.33
CA GLU A 56 7.53 0.45 3.60
C GLU A 56 6.35 0.83 2.68
N HIS A 57 5.78 -0.13 1.95
CA HIS A 57 4.62 0.09 1.09
C HIS A 57 3.39 0.58 1.88
N ILE A 58 3.15 0.03 3.07
CA ILE A 58 2.10 0.47 4.00
C ILE A 58 2.30 1.95 4.39
N GLU A 59 3.52 2.33 4.77
CA GLU A 59 3.85 3.70 5.16
C GLU A 59 3.66 4.68 3.99
N ILE A 60 4.16 4.31 2.80
CA ILE A 60 4.01 5.09 1.57
C ILE A 60 2.53 5.28 1.23
N THR A 61 1.73 4.21 1.26
CA THR A 61 0.31 4.26 0.90
C THR A 61 -0.49 5.11 1.88
N ASN A 62 -0.23 5.01 3.18
CA ASN A 62 -0.84 5.89 4.17
C ASN A 62 -0.49 7.36 3.92
N LYS A 63 0.78 7.66 3.61
CA LYS A 63 1.22 9.01 3.27
C LYS A 63 0.55 9.55 2.00
N LEU A 64 0.33 8.70 0.99
CA LEU A 64 -0.41 9.08 -0.21
C LEU A 64 -1.87 9.42 0.11
N ILE A 65 -2.54 8.63 0.95
CA ILE A 65 -3.90 8.93 1.42
C ILE A 65 -3.94 10.29 2.12
N GLU A 66 -2.96 10.61 2.97
CA GLU A 66 -2.86 11.94 3.59
C GLU A 66 -2.69 13.06 2.56
N ILE A 67 -1.81 12.88 1.57
CA ILE A 67 -1.54 13.89 0.54
C ILE A 67 -2.82 14.16 -0.27
N VAL A 68 -3.52 13.12 -0.70
CA VAL A 68 -4.80 13.25 -1.42
C VAL A 68 -5.82 13.98 -0.56
N ASN A 69 -5.96 13.60 0.70
CA ASN A 69 -6.88 14.29 1.62
C ASN A 69 -6.55 15.77 1.78
N LYS A 70 -5.27 16.12 1.93
CA LYS A 70 -4.81 17.52 2.04
C LYS A 70 -5.09 18.30 0.75
N TYR A 71 -4.76 17.73 -0.41
CA TYR A 71 -4.97 18.37 -1.72
C TYR A 71 -6.43 18.78 -1.93
N TYR A 72 -7.38 17.86 -1.75
CA TYR A 72 -8.81 18.16 -1.94
C TYR A 72 -9.44 18.97 -0.80
N THR A 73 -8.78 19.10 0.36
CA THR A 73 -9.23 19.99 1.44
C THR A 73 -8.81 21.43 1.18
N LEU A 74 -7.60 21.64 0.64
CA LEU A 74 -7.07 22.97 0.30
C LEU A 74 -7.68 23.58 -0.98
N GLN A 75 -8.38 22.77 -1.79
CA GLN A 75 -9.11 23.24 -2.98
C GLN A 75 -10.56 23.66 -2.70
N LYS A 76 -11.07 23.47 -1.48
CA LYS A 76 -12.37 23.99 -1.04
C LYS A 76 -12.21 25.39 -0.45
#